data_AF-A0A497X4M8-F1
#
_entry.id   AF-A0A497X4M8-F1
#
_cell.length_a   1.000
_cell.length_b   1.000
_cell.length_c   1.000
_cell.angle_alpha   90.00
_cell.angle_beta   90.00
_cell.angle_gamma   90.00
#
_symmetry.space_group_name_H-M   'P 1'
#
loop_
_entity.id
_entity.type
_entity.pdbx_description
1 polymer ?
#
loop_
_entity_poly.entity_id
_entity_poly.type
_entity_poly.pdbx_seq_one_letter_code
_entity_poly.pdbx_strand_id
1 'polypeptide(L)'
;MLIPLSDPLWSRLYGPYGIEDVSGIIAKLERGWDLVIAKDLFWEKLHHQDDLYPVTFAALPWLRKIANAKGDADLDSLLFFSHVLYCASTSGGTGCDGHGPRGKYRGLSLHFQDHALDWIPKENHLRVEDMVVLASLEDWFAANTNGIAKACLDAITEDDDYAAAALTTGFSCLHGSENAVTLVTLWADQHDIDFINENVSLNSSDRSLLISLSTMLDNKNKNLANFIREFIGPATPDPNQLDLPL
;
A
#
# COMPACT_ATOMS: atom_id res chain seq x y z
N MET A 1 -2.38 -9.06 15.19
CA MET A 1 -2.22 -8.34 16.47
C MET A 1 -3.25 -7.21 16.50
N LEU A 2 -3.79 -6.86 17.68
CA LEU A 2 -4.59 -5.65 17.87
C LEU A 2 -4.09 -4.97 19.15
N ILE A 3 -3.71 -3.70 19.07
CA ILE A 3 -3.46 -2.89 20.27
C ILE A 3 -4.82 -2.51 20.85
N PRO A 4 -5.13 -2.77 22.13
CA PRO A 4 -6.38 -2.32 22.72
C PRO A 4 -6.61 -0.83 22.49
N LEU A 5 -7.83 -0.40 22.13
CA LEU A 5 -8.10 1.02 21.85
C LEU A 5 -7.97 1.91 23.10
N SER A 6 -7.97 1.31 24.30
CA SER A 6 -7.70 1.99 25.57
C SER A 6 -6.23 1.96 25.98
N ASP A 7 -5.34 1.39 25.16
CA ASP A 7 -3.92 1.28 25.49
C ASP A 7 -3.26 2.68 25.50
N PRO A 8 -2.48 3.03 26.54
CA PRO A 8 -1.81 4.33 26.59
C PRO A 8 -0.78 4.54 25.49
N LEU A 9 -0.36 3.51 24.75
CA LEU A 9 0.51 3.64 23.59
C LEU A 9 -0.08 4.54 22.50
N TRP A 10 -1.41 4.58 22.34
CA TRP A 10 -2.06 5.44 21.35
C TRP A 10 -1.73 6.93 21.52
N SER A 11 -1.40 7.37 22.75
CA SER A 11 -0.97 8.75 23.01
C SER A 11 0.49 9.04 22.63
N ARG A 12 1.21 8.06 22.06
CA ARG A 12 2.61 8.17 21.59
C ARG A 12 2.76 7.78 20.12
N LEU A 13 1.74 7.16 19.52
CA LEU A 13 1.70 6.84 18.10
C LEU A 13 1.35 8.10 17.31
N TYR A 14 2.35 8.69 16.67
CA TYR A 14 2.21 9.89 15.87
C TYR A 14 1.86 9.57 14.42
N GLY A 15 1.23 10.54 13.77
CA GLY A 15 0.96 10.61 12.33
C GLY A 15 1.61 11.86 11.70
N PRO A 16 1.14 12.31 10.52
CA PRO A 16 1.75 13.42 9.78
C PRO A 16 1.67 14.77 10.50
N TYR A 17 0.69 14.95 11.38
CA TYR A 17 0.40 16.23 12.03
C TYR A 17 0.55 16.19 13.56
N GLY A 18 1.31 15.25 14.11
CA GLY A 18 1.38 15.07 15.57
C GLY A 18 0.70 13.81 16.05
N ILE A 19 0.25 13.87 17.30
CA ILE A 19 -0.53 12.81 17.94
C ILE A 19 -1.99 13.24 17.93
N GLU A 20 -2.82 12.40 17.33
CA GLU A 20 -4.26 12.60 17.22
C GLU A 20 -5.01 11.44 17.88
N ASP A 21 -6.31 11.63 18.15
CA ASP A 21 -7.17 10.58 18.72
C ASP A 21 -7.60 9.53 17.67
N VAL A 22 -6.64 8.87 17.02
CA VAL A 22 -6.91 7.79 16.06
C VAL A 22 -7.65 6.63 16.73
N SER A 23 -7.28 6.31 17.98
CA SER A 23 -7.94 5.24 18.74
C SER A 23 -9.44 5.48 18.96
N GLY A 24 -9.82 6.72 19.28
CA GLY A 24 -11.21 7.13 19.43
C GLY A 24 -11.97 7.15 18.11
N ILE A 25 -11.32 7.52 17.00
CA ILE A 25 -11.91 7.43 15.66
C ILE A 25 -12.18 5.97 15.28
N ILE A 26 -11.22 5.08 15.46
CA ILE A 26 -11.39 3.64 15.23
C ILE A 26 -12.53 3.08 16.10
N ALA A 27 -12.58 3.46 17.38
CA ALA A 27 -13.65 3.03 18.28
C ALA A 27 -15.04 3.50 17.81
N LYS A 28 -15.14 4.69 17.19
CA LYS A 28 -16.39 5.18 16.58
C LYS A 28 -16.76 4.31 15.37
N LEU A 29 -15.81 4.08 14.46
CA LEU A 29 -16.02 3.26 13.27
C LEU A 29 -16.40 1.81 13.59
N GLU A 30 -15.82 1.23 14.66
CA GLU A 30 -16.18 -0.12 15.12
C GLU A 30 -17.63 -0.20 15.62
N ARG A 31 -18.12 0.85 16.30
CA ARG A 31 -19.51 0.89 16.77
C ARG A 31 -20.52 1.16 15.66
N GLY A 32 -20.11 1.91 14.64
CA GLY A 32 -20.94 2.26 13.51
C GLY A 32 -20.08 2.81 12.39
N TRP A 33 -20.09 2.11 11.25
CA TRP A 33 -19.34 2.56 10.09
C TRP A 33 -19.89 3.89 9.57
N ASP A 34 -18.99 4.83 9.35
CA ASP A 34 -19.27 6.11 8.71
C ASP A 34 -18.18 6.36 7.67
N LEU A 35 -18.58 6.51 6.41
CA LEU A 35 -17.66 6.66 5.30
C LEU A 35 -16.90 7.99 5.35
N VAL A 36 -17.54 9.07 5.81
CA VAL A 36 -16.90 10.38 5.90
C VAL A 36 -15.78 10.34 6.95
N ILE A 37 -16.08 9.73 8.11
CA ILE A 37 -15.09 9.54 9.18
C ILE A 37 -13.97 8.60 8.72
N ALA A 38 -14.29 7.53 8.00
CA ALA A 38 -13.28 6.60 7.49
C ALA A 38 -12.34 7.27 6.49
N LYS A 39 -12.87 8.06 5.53
CA LYS A 39 -12.06 8.78 4.55
C LYS A 39 -11.17 9.83 5.20
N ASP A 40 -11.69 10.60 6.15
CA ASP A 40 -10.88 11.55 6.94
C ASP A 40 -9.73 10.82 7.66
N LEU A 41 -10.01 9.68 8.30
CA LEU A 41 -8.97 8.87 8.92
C LEU A 41 -7.92 8.41 7.90
N PHE A 42 -8.35 7.83 6.77
CA PHE A 42 -7.47 7.26 5.76
C PHE A 42 -6.56 8.33 5.15
N TRP A 43 -7.15 9.42 4.66
CA TRP A 43 -6.48 10.37 3.78
C TRP A 43 -5.89 11.58 4.49
N GLU A 44 -6.28 11.86 5.74
CA GLU A 44 -5.78 13.04 6.48
C GLU A 44 -4.94 12.67 7.72
N LYS A 45 -5.11 11.47 8.29
CA LYS A 45 -4.51 11.13 9.60
C LYS A 45 -3.52 9.98 9.60
N LEU A 46 -3.65 9.07 8.64
CA LEU A 46 -2.82 7.85 8.62
C LEU A 46 -1.65 7.92 7.63
N HIS A 47 -1.56 8.92 6.77
CA HIS A 47 -0.41 9.12 5.87
C HIS A 47 -0.37 10.56 5.36
N HIS A 48 0.72 10.96 4.71
CA HIS A 48 0.80 12.21 3.97
C HIS A 48 1.84 12.12 2.85
N GLN A 49 1.51 12.50 1.61
CA GLN A 49 2.44 12.48 0.46
C GLN A 49 3.27 11.18 0.36
N ASP A 50 2.62 10.04 0.50
CA ASP A 50 3.19 8.68 0.49
C ASP A 50 4.03 8.26 1.72
N ASP A 51 4.09 9.10 2.75
CA ASP A 51 4.74 8.77 4.02
C ASP A 51 3.78 8.06 4.97
N LEU A 52 4.26 6.97 5.57
CA LEU A 52 3.55 6.22 6.61
C LEU A 52 4.15 6.51 7.99
N TYR A 53 3.44 6.11 9.04
CA TYR A 53 3.77 6.45 10.42
C TYR A 53 3.43 5.29 11.36
N PRO A 54 3.98 5.24 12.58
CA PRO A 54 3.62 4.19 13.55
C PRO A 54 2.11 4.06 13.78
N VAL A 55 1.37 5.17 13.75
CA VAL A 55 -0.09 5.16 13.91
C VAL A 55 -0.81 4.48 12.74
N THR A 56 -0.27 4.55 11.51
CA THR A 56 -0.77 3.83 10.33
C THR A 56 -0.81 2.35 10.62
N PHE A 57 0.31 1.79 11.06
CA PHE A 57 0.47 0.36 11.28
C PHE A 57 -0.31 -0.13 12.50
N ALA A 58 -0.47 0.71 13.52
CA ALA A 58 -1.35 0.40 14.65
C ALA A 58 -2.84 0.38 14.25
N ALA A 59 -3.25 1.24 13.31
CA ALA A 59 -4.62 1.31 12.82
C ALA A 59 -4.99 0.17 11.86
N LEU A 60 -4.07 -0.26 11.00
CA LEU A 60 -4.34 -1.26 9.94
C LEU A 60 -5.02 -2.55 10.42
N PRO A 61 -4.58 -3.21 11.52
CA PRO A 61 -5.26 -4.42 11.99
C PRO A 61 -6.71 -4.18 12.40
N TRP A 62 -7.00 -3.03 12.99
CA TRP A 62 -8.37 -2.63 13.35
C TRP A 62 -9.20 -2.33 12.12
N LEU A 63 -8.67 -1.54 11.19
CA LEU A 63 -9.36 -1.21 9.94
C LEU A 63 -9.70 -2.47 9.14
N ARG A 64 -8.77 -3.42 9.06
CA ARG A 64 -9.02 -4.70 8.41
C ARG A 64 -10.09 -5.54 9.12
N LYS A 65 -10.08 -5.55 10.46
CA LYS A 65 -11.14 -6.21 11.24
C LYS A 65 -12.51 -5.60 10.96
N ILE A 66 -12.60 -4.26 10.94
CA ILE A 66 -13.84 -3.53 10.69
C ILE A 66 -14.33 -3.77 9.25
N ALA A 67 -13.44 -3.69 8.26
CA ALA A 67 -13.76 -3.95 6.86
C ALA A 67 -14.29 -5.38 6.66
N ASN A 68 -13.63 -6.39 7.24
CA ASN A 68 -14.06 -7.78 7.13
C ASN A 68 -15.43 -8.05 7.78
N ALA A 69 -15.77 -7.33 8.85
CA ALA A 69 -17.05 -7.50 9.54
C ALA A 69 -18.25 -6.96 8.73
N LYS A 70 -18.02 -6.09 7.74
CA LYS A 70 -19.07 -5.49 6.91
C LYS A 70 -19.62 -6.44 5.83
N GLY A 71 -18.94 -7.55 5.54
CA GLY A 71 -19.37 -8.54 4.54
C GLY A 71 -19.10 -8.14 3.09
N ASP A 72 -19.40 -6.90 2.72
CA ASP A 72 -18.99 -6.30 1.44
C ASP A 72 -17.70 -5.51 1.63
N ALA A 73 -16.75 -5.70 0.71
CA ALA A 73 -15.48 -5.01 0.76
C ALA A 73 -15.69 -3.52 0.45
N ASP A 74 -15.50 -2.67 1.46
CA ASP A 74 -15.57 -1.22 1.32
C ASP A 74 -14.45 -0.73 0.38
N LEU A 75 -14.83 -0.16 -0.76
CA LEU A 75 -13.88 0.23 -1.80
C LEU A 75 -12.85 1.25 -1.27
N ASP A 76 -13.28 2.27 -0.51
CA ASP A 76 -12.37 3.26 0.07
C ASP A 76 -11.33 2.61 1.00
N SER A 77 -11.72 1.64 1.82
CA SER A 77 -10.79 0.87 2.65
C SER A 77 -9.77 0.10 1.81
N LEU A 78 -10.22 -0.54 0.72
CA LEU A 78 -9.33 -1.30 -0.16
C LEU A 78 -8.37 -0.40 -0.96
N LEU A 79 -8.84 0.75 -1.43
CA LEU A 79 -8.00 1.78 -2.06
C LEU A 79 -6.93 2.25 -1.07
N PHE A 80 -7.32 2.55 0.16
CA PHE A 80 -6.37 2.90 1.22
C PHE A 80 -5.38 1.76 1.50
N PHE A 81 -5.83 0.51 1.59
CA PHE A 81 -4.93 -0.62 1.81
C PHE A 81 -3.96 -0.86 0.65
N SER A 82 -4.41 -0.72 -0.59
CA SER A 82 -3.55 -0.79 -1.78
C SER A 82 -2.48 0.31 -1.73
N HIS A 83 -2.88 1.54 -1.38
CA HIS A 83 -1.98 2.67 -1.22
C HIS A 83 -0.94 2.43 -0.12
N VAL A 84 -1.35 1.93 1.05
CA VAL A 84 -0.42 1.57 2.13
C VAL A 84 0.59 0.51 1.68
N LEU A 85 0.15 -0.52 0.95
CA LEU A 85 1.07 -1.53 0.40
C LEU A 85 2.06 -0.92 -0.59
N TYR A 86 1.59 -0.01 -1.46
CA TYR A 86 2.45 0.75 -2.36
C TYR A 86 3.49 1.54 -1.57
N CYS A 87 3.08 2.44 -0.68
CA CYS A 87 3.98 3.28 0.12
C CYS A 87 4.98 2.47 0.92
N ALA A 88 4.55 1.37 1.55
CA ALA A 88 5.42 0.50 2.34
C ALA A 88 6.45 -0.26 1.49
N SER A 89 6.19 -0.45 0.20
CA SER A 89 6.97 -1.33 -0.68
C SER A 89 7.83 -0.59 -1.70
N THR A 90 7.55 0.70 -1.99
CA THR A 90 8.37 1.49 -2.94
C THR A 90 9.75 1.81 -2.38
N SER A 91 10.76 1.75 -3.26
CA SER A 91 12.17 1.95 -2.95
C SER A 91 12.56 3.40 -2.63
N GLY A 92 11.69 4.38 -2.91
CA GLY A 92 11.91 5.78 -2.55
C GLY A 92 12.03 6.04 -1.03
N GLY A 93 12.71 7.12 -0.65
CA GLY A 93 12.77 7.59 0.74
C GLY A 93 13.44 6.61 1.71
N THR A 94 12.67 6.13 2.70
CA THR A 94 13.16 5.20 3.75
C THR A 94 12.85 3.72 3.44
N GLY A 95 12.26 3.45 2.28
CA GLY A 95 12.18 2.14 1.64
C GLY A 95 11.47 1.03 2.42
N CYS A 96 11.40 -0.14 1.78
CA CYS A 96 10.93 -1.39 2.36
C CYS A 96 12.02 -2.15 3.14
N ASP A 97 13.28 -1.75 3.00
CA ASP A 97 14.47 -2.34 3.64
C ASP A 97 14.88 -1.62 4.93
N GLY A 98 14.33 -0.43 5.19
CA GLY A 98 14.57 0.35 6.39
C GLY A 98 15.92 1.04 6.46
N HIS A 99 16.59 1.24 5.32
CA HIS A 99 17.90 1.92 5.28
C HIS A 99 17.83 3.45 5.43
N GLY A 100 16.66 4.03 5.70
CA GLY A 100 16.48 5.45 6.00
C GLY A 100 16.00 5.75 7.43
N PRO A 101 15.95 7.04 7.85
CA PRO A 101 15.66 7.49 9.23
C PRO A 101 14.25 7.16 9.76
N ARG A 102 13.45 6.37 9.03
CA ARG A 102 12.09 5.98 9.39
C ARG A 102 11.91 4.46 9.40
N GLY A 103 13.01 3.73 9.23
CA GLY A 103 13.03 2.28 9.28
C GLY A 103 12.16 1.61 8.22
N LYS A 104 11.88 0.32 8.45
CA LYS A 104 11.20 -0.53 7.47
C LYS A 104 9.78 -0.03 7.21
N TYR A 105 9.31 -0.24 5.99
CA TYR A 105 7.97 0.15 5.53
C TYR A 105 7.66 1.65 5.67
N ARG A 106 8.69 2.49 5.75
CA ARG A 106 8.56 3.95 5.89
C ARG A 106 7.72 4.39 7.10
N GLY A 107 8.02 3.91 8.29
CA GLY A 107 7.31 4.35 9.51
C GLY A 107 7.36 3.36 10.68
N LEU A 108 7.93 2.17 10.50
CA LEU A 108 8.14 1.16 11.55
C LEU A 108 9.63 0.97 11.84
N SER A 109 10.34 2.03 12.21
CA SER A 109 11.66 1.83 12.81
C SER A 109 11.55 1.06 14.13
N LEU A 110 12.53 0.20 14.40
CA LEU A 110 12.70 -0.46 15.69
C LEU A 110 13.82 0.20 16.52
N HIS A 111 14.38 1.30 16.02
CA HIS A 111 15.32 2.15 16.74
C HIS A 111 14.55 3.31 17.38
N PHE A 112 14.43 3.31 18.71
CA PHE A 112 13.61 4.31 19.40
C PHE A 112 14.05 5.75 19.13
N GLN A 113 15.34 5.99 18.83
CA GLN A 113 15.86 7.32 18.49
C GLN A 113 15.24 7.88 17.21
N ASP A 114 14.84 7.05 16.26
CA ASP A 114 14.20 7.48 15.01
C ASP A 114 12.82 8.11 15.26
N HIS A 115 12.24 7.84 16.43
CA HIS A 115 10.95 8.36 16.87
C HIS A 115 11.06 9.58 17.80
N ALA A 116 12.28 10.02 18.14
CA ALA A 116 12.53 11.19 18.98
C ALA A 116 12.47 12.50 18.16
N LEU A 117 11.35 12.73 17.47
CA LEU A 117 11.18 13.85 16.56
C LEU A 117 10.97 15.17 17.33
N ASP A 118 11.69 16.22 16.94
CA ASP A 118 11.71 17.52 17.64
C ASP A 118 10.34 18.22 17.70
N TRP A 119 9.45 17.91 16.75
CA TRP A 119 8.11 18.45 16.67
C TRP A 119 7.08 17.68 17.51
N ILE A 120 7.47 16.56 18.13
CA ILE A 120 6.65 15.81 19.09
C ILE A 120 7.10 16.19 20.51
N PRO A 121 6.18 16.50 21.45
CA PRO A 121 6.53 16.71 22.85
C PRO A 121 7.28 15.50 23.44
N LYS A 122 8.32 15.75 24.25
CA LYS A 122 9.22 14.68 24.76
C LYS A 122 8.49 13.65 25.61
N GLU A 123 7.49 14.07 26.37
CA GLU A 123 6.62 13.22 27.18
C GLU A 123 5.79 12.25 26.34
N ASN A 124 5.61 12.55 25.06
CA ASN A 124 4.87 11.77 24.09
C ASN A 124 5.76 10.96 23.13
N HIS A 125 7.09 11.04 23.26
CA HIS A 125 8.00 10.24 22.45
C HIS A 125 7.77 8.74 22.70
N LEU A 126 7.86 7.95 21.63
CA LEU A 126 7.92 6.49 21.75
C LEU A 126 9.15 6.09 22.56
N ARG A 127 8.99 5.04 23.34
CA ARG A 127 9.98 4.59 24.32
C ARG A 127 10.59 3.26 23.87
N VAL A 128 11.66 2.85 24.55
CA VAL A 128 12.34 1.58 24.28
C VAL A 128 11.36 0.40 24.42
N GLU A 129 10.48 0.43 25.42
CA GLU A 129 9.46 -0.59 25.63
C GLU A 129 8.42 -0.67 24.51
N ASP A 130 8.15 0.44 23.81
CA ASP A 130 7.16 0.48 22.74
C ASP A 130 7.66 -0.27 21.49
N MET A 131 8.98 -0.42 21.31
CA MET A 131 9.57 -1.10 20.15
C MET A 131 9.16 -2.56 20.03
N VAL A 132 8.83 -3.21 21.16
CA VAL A 132 8.28 -4.59 21.15
C VAL A 132 6.91 -4.64 20.46
N VAL A 133 6.10 -3.60 20.67
CA VAL A 133 4.79 -3.47 20.01
C VAL A 133 4.97 -3.15 18.54
N LEU A 134 5.89 -2.24 18.18
CA LEU A 134 6.19 -1.91 16.79
C LEU A 134 6.71 -3.13 16.02
N ALA A 135 7.59 -3.94 16.61
CA ALA A 135 8.04 -5.20 16.02
C ALA A 135 6.87 -6.17 15.77
N SER A 136 5.94 -6.26 16.72
CA SER A 136 4.75 -7.10 16.55
C SER A 136 3.78 -6.58 15.48
N LEU A 137 3.73 -5.25 15.25
CA LEU A 137 3.01 -4.65 14.13
C LEU A 137 3.72 -4.90 12.80
N GLU A 138 5.05 -4.86 12.77
CA GLU A 138 5.86 -5.22 11.61
C GLU A 138 5.61 -6.68 11.19
N ASP A 139 5.69 -7.62 12.13
CA ASP A 139 5.40 -9.03 11.92
C ASP A 139 3.97 -9.24 11.41
N TRP A 140 3.00 -8.54 12.02
CA TRP A 140 1.63 -8.61 11.55
C TRP A 140 1.50 -8.08 10.12
N PHE A 141 2.08 -6.93 9.80
CA PHE A 141 1.98 -6.36 8.47
C PHE A 141 2.59 -7.30 7.43
N ALA A 142 3.82 -7.78 7.67
CA ALA A 142 4.52 -8.74 6.81
C ALA A 142 3.70 -10.02 6.57
N ALA A 143 3.07 -10.57 7.61
CA ALA A 143 2.25 -11.77 7.50
C ALA A 143 0.92 -11.55 6.75
N ASN A 144 0.50 -10.31 6.53
CA ASN A 144 -0.81 -9.98 5.99
C ASN A 144 -0.79 -9.24 4.64
N THR A 145 0.37 -8.77 4.16
CA THR A 145 0.50 -8.03 2.88
C THR A 145 -0.12 -8.79 1.70
N ASN A 146 0.22 -10.07 1.52
CA ASN A 146 -0.32 -10.90 0.43
C ASN A 146 -1.85 -11.06 0.52
N GLY A 147 -2.39 -11.23 1.72
CA GLY A 147 -3.83 -11.36 1.93
C GLY A 147 -4.57 -10.05 1.66
N ILE A 148 -3.96 -8.91 1.98
CA ILE A 148 -4.48 -7.58 1.67
C ILE A 148 -4.44 -7.33 0.16
N ALA A 149 -3.29 -7.57 -0.49
CA ALA A 149 -3.13 -7.38 -1.93
C ALA A 149 -4.13 -8.23 -2.72
N LYS A 150 -4.34 -9.48 -2.31
CA LYS A 150 -5.35 -10.35 -2.92
C LYS A 150 -6.75 -9.78 -2.76
N ALA A 151 -7.11 -9.27 -1.58
CA ALA A 151 -8.42 -8.68 -1.34
C ALA A 151 -8.66 -7.45 -2.25
N CYS A 152 -7.65 -6.62 -2.47
CA CYS A 152 -7.73 -5.49 -3.40
C CYS A 152 -7.97 -5.97 -4.85
N LEU A 153 -7.19 -6.96 -5.32
CA LEU A 153 -7.39 -7.54 -6.66
C LEU A 153 -8.76 -8.22 -6.82
N ASP A 154 -9.23 -8.90 -5.78
CA ASP A 154 -10.51 -9.59 -5.80
C ASP A 154 -11.68 -8.60 -5.97
N ALA A 155 -11.55 -7.38 -5.45
CA ALA A 155 -12.56 -6.34 -5.48
C ALA A 155 -12.63 -5.53 -6.79
N ILE A 156 -11.68 -5.72 -7.71
CA ILE A 156 -11.70 -5.03 -9.01
C ILE A 156 -12.96 -5.42 -9.81
N THR A 157 -13.64 -4.41 -10.32
CA THR A 157 -14.83 -4.51 -11.19
C THR A 157 -14.54 -4.00 -12.61
N GLU A 158 -15.45 -4.28 -13.55
CA GLU A 158 -15.24 -3.99 -14.98
C GLU A 158 -15.48 -2.53 -15.32
N ASP A 159 -16.22 -1.84 -14.46
CA ASP A 159 -16.90 -0.58 -14.71
C ASP A 159 -16.14 0.64 -14.14
N ASP A 160 -15.02 0.43 -13.45
CA ASP A 160 -14.18 1.50 -12.88
C ASP A 160 -12.69 1.25 -13.14
N ASP A 161 -12.21 1.82 -14.25
CA ASP A 161 -10.82 1.71 -14.70
C ASP A 161 -9.83 2.38 -13.73
N TYR A 162 -10.22 3.49 -13.11
CA TYR A 162 -9.39 4.20 -12.15
C TYR A 162 -9.22 3.39 -10.86
N ALA A 163 -10.32 2.88 -10.30
CA ALA A 163 -10.27 2.01 -9.13
C ALA A 163 -9.51 0.72 -9.44
N ALA A 164 -9.68 0.14 -10.63
CA ALA A 164 -8.93 -1.04 -11.05
C ALA A 164 -7.42 -0.77 -11.02
N ALA A 165 -6.94 0.30 -11.65
CA ALA A 165 -5.53 0.68 -11.61
C ALA A 165 -5.06 0.90 -10.16
N ALA A 166 -5.78 1.69 -9.37
CA ALA A 166 -5.43 2.00 -7.98
C ALA A 166 -5.34 0.74 -7.10
N LEU A 167 -6.25 -0.23 -7.26
CA LEU A 167 -6.26 -1.50 -6.52
C LEU A 167 -5.12 -2.45 -6.92
N THR A 168 -4.51 -2.26 -8.10
CA THR A 168 -3.34 -3.06 -8.51
C THR A 168 -2.00 -2.48 -8.01
N THR A 169 -1.94 -1.20 -7.64
CA THR A 169 -0.68 -0.53 -7.28
C THR A 169 0.06 -1.20 -6.13
N GLY A 170 -0.65 -1.52 -5.03
CA GLY A 170 -0.08 -2.21 -3.89
C GLY A 170 0.43 -3.62 -4.23
N PHE A 171 -0.28 -4.35 -5.08
CA PHE A 171 0.16 -5.66 -5.56
C PHE A 171 1.44 -5.56 -6.40
N SER A 172 1.48 -4.65 -7.37
CA SER A 172 2.61 -4.47 -8.28
C SER A 172 3.88 -4.07 -7.53
N CYS A 173 3.75 -3.15 -6.58
CA CYS A 173 4.88 -2.68 -5.77
C CYS A 173 5.38 -3.76 -4.80
N LEU A 174 4.48 -4.50 -4.14
CA LEU A 174 4.82 -5.63 -3.27
C LEU A 174 5.62 -6.72 -4.00
N HIS A 175 5.39 -6.88 -5.30
CA HIS A 175 6.09 -7.83 -6.16
C HIS A 175 7.25 -7.16 -6.95
N GLY A 176 7.71 -6.01 -6.48
CA GLY A 176 8.98 -5.40 -6.90
C GLY A 176 8.93 -4.60 -8.19
N SER A 177 7.76 -4.16 -8.66
CA SER A 177 7.63 -3.38 -9.89
C SER A 177 6.97 -2.03 -9.66
N GLU A 178 7.78 -0.99 -9.45
CA GLU A 178 7.32 0.40 -9.44
C GLU A 178 6.97 0.89 -10.86
N ASN A 179 7.66 0.38 -11.88
CA ASN A 179 7.34 0.70 -13.28
C ASN A 179 5.95 0.21 -13.68
N ALA A 180 5.52 -0.96 -13.19
CA ALA A 180 4.15 -1.42 -13.39
C ALA A 180 3.12 -0.50 -12.72
N VAL A 181 3.44 0.04 -11.53
CA VAL A 181 2.59 1.05 -10.86
C VAL A 181 2.49 2.31 -11.72
N THR A 182 3.61 2.88 -12.15
CA THR A 182 3.63 4.07 -13.02
C THR A 182 2.83 3.84 -14.29
N LEU A 183 2.99 2.68 -14.94
CA LEU A 183 2.27 2.33 -16.16
C LEU A 183 0.74 2.38 -15.97
N VAL A 184 0.22 1.68 -14.96
CA VAL A 184 -1.24 1.59 -14.76
C VAL A 184 -1.82 2.91 -14.27
N THR A 185 -1.07 3.69 -13.48
CA THR A 185 -1.49 5.01 -13.02
C THR A 185 -1.58 6.01 -14.18
N LEU A 186 -0.53 6.11 -15.01
CA LEU A 186 -0.54 7.04 -16.15
C LEU A 186 -1.64 6.71 -17.15
N TRP A 187 -1.93 5.42 -17.35
CA TRP A 187 -3.07 4.99 -18.15
C TRP A 187 -4.42 5.42 -17.54
N ALA A 188 -4.61 5.21 -16.24
CA ALA A 188 -5.85 5.59 -15.55
C ALA A 188 -6.07 7.11 -15.54
N ASP A 189 -4.98 7.88 -15.48
CA ASP A 189 -4.97 9.34 -15.62
C ASP A 189 -5.13 9.81 -17.07
N GLN A 190 -5.33 8.89 -18.02
CA GLN A 190 -5.61 9.14 -19.44
C GLN A 190 -4.47 9.86 -20.18
N HIS A 191 -3.22 9.63 -19.77
CA HIS A 191 -2.07 10.07 -20.55
C HIS A 191 -1.97 9.31 -21.87
N ASP A 192 -1.45 9.96 -22.91
CA ASP A 192 -1.25 9.33 -24.21
C ASP A 192 -0.07 8.34 -24.20
N ILE A 193 -0.06 7.46 -25.20
CA ILE A 193 0.92 6.36 -25.28
C ILE A 193 2.36 6.84 -25.43
N ASP A 194 2.58 7.99 -26.07
CA ASP A 194 3.92 8.55 -26.25
C ASP A 194 4.44 9.04 -24.91
N PHE A 195 3.62 9.77 -24.15
CA PHE A 195 3.95 10.17 -22.78
C PHE A 195 4.23 8.98 -21.86
N ILE A 196 3.43 7.92 -21.93
CA ILE A 196 3.65 6.71 -21.14
C ILE A 196 4.98 6.06 -21.52
N ASN A 197 5.29 5.93 -22.81
CA ASN A 197 6.56 5.36 -23.29
C ASN A 197 7.79 6.17 -22.85
N GLU A 198 7.66 7.49 -22.73
CA GLU A 198 8.73 8.37 -22.23
C GLU A 198 8.99 8.20 -20.73
N ASN A 199 7.97 7.82 -19.96
CA ASN A 199 8.04 7.77 -18.49
C ASN A 199 8.12 6.35 -17.91
N VAL A 200 7.89 5.31 -18.71
CA VAL A 200 7.88 3.90 -18.26
C VAL A 200 8.94 3.09 -18.99
N SER A 201 9.88 2.54 -18.23
CA SER A 201 10.92 1.63 -18.75
C SER A 201 10.79 0.25 -18.11
N LEU A 202 10.22 -0.72 -18.85
CA LEU A 202 9.95 -2.07 -18.34
C LEU A 202 11.14 -3.00 -18.52
N ASN A 203 11.64 -3.58 -17.41
CA ASN A 203 12.58 -4.69 -17.44
C ASN A 203 11.85 -6.06 -17.56
N SER A 204 12.60 -7.17 -17.57
CA SER A 204 12.03 -8.52 -17.71
C SER A 204 11.15 -8.94 -16.52
N SER A 205 11.47 -8.50 -15.31
CA SER A 205 10.66 -8.72 -14.11
C SER A 205 9.34 -7.97 -14.18
N ASP A 206 9.38 -6.68 -14.56
CA ASP A 206 8.18 -5.85 -14.75
C ASP A 206 7.24 -6.49 -15.77
N ARG A 207 7.77 -6.93 -16.91
CA ARG A 207 7.00 -7.61 -17.97
C ARG A 207 6.36 -8.90 -17.47
N SER A 208 7.09 -9.73 -16.73
CA SER A 208 6.57 -10.99 -16.19
C SER A 208 5.43 -10.76 -15.20
N LEU A 209 5.56 -9.72 -14.36
CA LEU A 209 4.50 -9.29 -13.45
C LEU A 209 3.27 -8.79 -14.20
N LEU A 210 3.45 -7.92 -15.20
CA LEU A 210 2.36 -7.37 -16.01
C LEU A 210 1.60 -8.43 -16.82
N ILE A 211 2.29 -9.47 -17.31
CA ILE A 211 1.63 -10.63 -17.93
C ILE A 211 0.73 -11.35 -16.92
N SER A 212 1.24 -11.58 -15.71
CA SER A 212 0.47 -12.22 -14.64
C SER A 212 -0.73 -11.34 -14.23
N LEU A 213 -0.51 -10.03 -14.11
CA LEU A 213 -1.53 -9.06 -13.75
C LEU A 213 -2.64 -8.97 -14.79
N SER A 214 -2.32 -8.83 -16.08
CA SER A 214 -3.31 -8.81 -17.15
C SER A 214 -4.17 -10.09 -17.19
N THR A 215 -3.57 -11.24 -16.91
CA THR A 215 -4.30 -12.52 -16.81
C THR A 215 -5.28 -12.54 -15.64
N MET A 216 -4.89 -12.01 -14.48
CA MET A 216 -5.81 -11.88 -13.34
C MET A 216 -6.97 -10.91 -13.61
N LEU A 217 -6.72 -9.90 -14.44
CA LEU A 217 -7.68 -8.86 -14.79
C LEU A 217 -8.69 -9.26 -15.88
N ASP A 218 -8.47 -10.35 -16.63
CA ASP A 218 -9.31 -10.73 -17.79
C ASP A 218 -10.80 -10.74 -17.54
N ASN A 219 -11.20 -11.24 -16.38
CA ASN A 219 -12.60 -11.38 -15.99
C ASN A 219 -13.03 -10.31 -14.98
N LYS A 220 -12.18 -9.30 -14.75
CA LYS A 220 -12.37 -8.26 -13.74
C LYS A 220 -12.40 -6.88 -14.37
N ASN A 221 -11.37 -6.49 -15.13
CA ASN A 221 -11.32 -5.23 -15.85
C ASN A 221 -10.60 -5.43 -17.19
N LYS A 222 -11.38 -5.59 -18.26
CA LYS A 222 -10.85 -5.90 -19.61
C LYS A 222 -10.07 -4.75 -20.22
N ASN A 223 -10.44 -3.50 -19.90
CA ASN A 223 -9.77 -2.32 -20.45
C ASN A 223 -8.32 -2.27 -19.98
N LEU A 224 -8.10 -2.38 -18.67
CA LEU A 224 -6.76 -2.42 -18.09
C LEU A 224 -5.98 -3.66 -18.55
N ALA A 225 -6.62 -4.84 -18.59
CA ALA A 225 -5.98 -6.07 -19.06
C ALA A 225 -5.48 -5.95 -20.51
N ASN A 226 -6.31 -5.41 -21.40
CA ASN A 226 -5.97 -5.23 -22.80
C ASN A 226 -4.89 -4.16 -22.99
N PHE A 227 -5.01 -3.02 -22.30
CA PHE A 227 -3.97 -1.98 -22.32
C PHE A 227 -2.61 -2.55 -21.92
N ILE A 228 -2.53 -3.29 -20.82
CA ILE A 228 -1.28 -3.90 -20.36
C ILE A 228 -0.68 -4.80 -21.46
N ARG A 229 -1.49 -5.64 -22.11
CA ARG A 229 -1.04 -6.55 -23.18
C ARG A 229 -0.55 -5.82 -24.41
N GLU A 230 -1.27 -4.79 -24.82
CA GLU A 230 -0.90 -3.96 -25.96
C GLU A 230 0.42 -3.23 -25.68
N PHE A 231 0.58 -2.69 -24.47
CA PHE A 231 1.79 -1.97 -24.06
C PHE A 231 3.03 -2.88 -24.00
N ILE A 232 2.92 -4.07 -23.39
CA ILE A 232 4.06 -4.99 -23.33
C ILE A 232 4.42 -5.55 -24.72
N GLY A 233 3.45 -5.62 -25.63
CA GLY A 233 3.61 -6.22 -26.96
C GLY A 233 3.85 -7.74 -26.94
N PRO A 234 4.00 -8.38 -28.11
CA PRO A 234 4.45 -9.77 -28.16
C PRO A 234 5.83 -9.88 -27.51
N ALA A 235 6.07 -10.96 -26.76
CA ALA A 235 7.39 -11.24 -26.21
C ALA A 235 8.42 -11.20 -27.34
N THR A 236 9.33 -10.22 -27.32
CA THR A 236 10.46 -10.20 -28.23
C THR A 236 11.26 -11.48 -27.96
N PRO A 237 11.48 -12.34 -28.96
CA PRO A 237 12.34 -13.50 -28.79
C PRO A 237 13.70 -13.03 -28.27
N ASP A 238 14.26 -13.72 -27.29
CA ASP A 238 15.62 -13.45 -26.83
C ASP A 238 16.56 -13.61 -28.04
N PRO A 239 17.27 -12.57 -28.49
CA PRO A 239 18.20 -12.69 -29.60
C PRO A 239 19.36 -13.67 -29.32
N ASN A 240 19.52 -14.13 -28.07
CA ASN A 240 20.47 -15.17 -27.68
C ASN A 240 19.88 -16.59 -27.65
N GLN A 241 18.57 -16.76 -27.85
CA GLN A 241 18.01 -18.08 -28.20
C GLN A 241 18.25 -18.33 -29.69
N LEU A 242 19.50 -18.68 -30.01
CA LEU A 242 19.82 -19.29 -31.29
C LEU A 242 19.04 -20.60 -31.41
N ASP A 243 18.08 -20.62 -32.33
CA ASP A 243 17.46 -21.85 -32.85
C ASP A 243 18.60 -22.79 -33.28
N LEU A 244 18.82 -23.84 -32.49
CA LEU A 244 19.64 -24.97 -32.91
C LEU A 244 18.80 -25.75 -33.95
N PRO A 245 19.25 -25.84 -35.22
CA PRO A 245 18.54 -26.62 -36.21
C PRO A 245 18.58 -28.12 -35.85
N LEU A 246 17.44 -28.77 -36.02
CA LEU A 246 17.21 -30.22 -35.92
C LEU A 246 18.10 -31.03 -36.88
#